data_AF-D9VS78-F1
#
_entry.id   AF-D9VS78-F1
#
_cell.length_a   1.000
_cell.length_b   1.000
_cell.length_c   1.000
_cell.angle_alpha   90.00
_cell.angle_beta   90.00
_cell.angle_gamma   90.00
#
_symmetry.space_group_name_H-M   'P 1'
#
loop_
_entity.id
_entity.type
_entity.pdbx_description
1 polymer ?
#
loop_
_entity_poly.entity_id
_entity_poly.type
_entity_poly.pdbx_seq_one_letter_code
_entity_poly.pdbx_strand_id
1 'polypeptide(L)'
;MQDDVREVERHSVGGERTAGALQDIVLRTLMRHGRLETDPSPERLQGLAEEILDHVAARTTEGGRLGEEARTALHTAAQCALGALSVGCFPDGDQEVPLPLIGETLSSEDLDFRGAATTAPTARTWLDAFETSVVSGLVWDWKKVTGLLLRDDYAPAVRDGVPYSRHTSHSEPGDLAAMDALCGYLTESTSHLPSGWPTVPLCKPDAATRAAAAAALDAAGPLTADQRLLRVLLDDDRAAFETALADRLTAHRESARAEADPAPRTLLPLGPLALAALAVQTHQWELGVRSGYLPPELLGFTDAMALAGRTQVNGLGGWVAS
;
A
#
# COMPACT_ATOMS: atom_id res chain seq x y z
N MET A 1 1.18 -13.68 -33.01
CA MET A 1 0.44 -14.19 -31.85
C MET A 1 -0.42 -13.02 -31.41
N GLN A 2 -1.74 -13.10 -31.56
CA GLN A 2 -2.64 -12.08 -31.04
C GLN A 2 -2.57 -12.21 -29.52
N ASP A 3 -2.07 -11.19 -28.82
CA ASP A 3 -2.22 -11.11 -27.36
C ASP A 3 -3.72 -11.01 -27.08
N ASP A 4 -4.29 -12.12 -26.62
CA ASP A 4 -5.70 -12.22 -26.28
C ASP A 4 -5.95 -11.40 -25.02
N VAL A 5 -6.55 -10.23 -25.18
CA VAL A 5 -6.83 -9.33 -24.08
C VAL A 5 -7.95 -9.93 -23.23
N ARG A 6 -7.67 -10.17 -21.95
CA ARG A 6 -8.64 -10.72 -21.00
C ARG A 6 -9.38 -9.60 -20.31
N GLU A 7 -10.69 -9.58 -20.48
CA GLU A 7 -11.55 -8.56 -19.86
C GLU A 7 -12.23 -9.13 -18.60
N VAL A 8 -12.05 -8.45 -17.47
CA VAL A 8 -12.72 -8.78 -16.20
C VAL A 8 -13.55 -7.59 -15.74
N GLU A 9 -14.87 -7.77 -15.74
CA GLU A 9 -15.78 -6.70 -15.30
C GLU A 9 -15.66 -6.43 -13.80
N ARG A 10 -15.94 -5.19 -13.42
CA ARG A 10 -16.04 -4.77 -12.01
C ARG A 10 -17.48 -4.92 -11.51
N HIS A 11 -17.65 -5.28 -10.23
CA HIS A 11 -18.96 -5.28 -9.58
C HIS A 11 -19.52 -3.86 -9.42
N SER A 12 -20.81 -3.73 -9.13
CA SER A 12 -21.46 -2.46 -8.82
C SER A 12 -21.65 -2.28 -7.32
N VAL A 13 -21.49 -1.06 -6.83
CA VAL A 13 -21.86 -0.65 -5.46
C VAL A 13 -23.16 0.15 -5.54
N GLY A 14 -23.98 0.10 -4.48
CA GLY A 14 -25.24 0.85 -4.41
C GLY A 14 -25.05 2.35 -4.67
N GLY A 15 -26.00 2.96 -5.38
CA GLY A 15 -25.93 4.38 -5.76
C GLY A 15 -25.86 5.33 -4.56
N GLU A 16 -26.58 5.03 -3.48
CA GLU A 16 -26.55 5.81 -2.23
C GLU A 16 -25.19 5.79 -1.55
N ARG A 17 -24.54 4.61 -1.46
CA ARG A 17 -23.18 4.49 -0.91
C ARG A 17 -22.15 5.20 -1.76
N THR A 18 -22.27 5.09 -3.08
CA THR A 18 -21.37 5.78 -4.01
C THR A 18 -21.51 7.29 -3.86
N ALA A 19 -22.75 7.81 -3.82
CA ALA A 19 -23.02 9.23 -3.60
C ALA A 19 -22.49 9.73 -2.24
N GLY A 20 -22.70 8.95 -1.17
CA GLY A 20 -22.17 9.27 0.16
C GLY A 20 -20.64 9.30 0.20
N ALA A 21 -19.98 8.37 -0.48
CA ALA A 21 -18.51 8.34 -0.58
C ALA A 21 -17.95 9.54 -1.37
N LEU A 22 -18.66 10.01 -2.40
CA LEU A 22 -18.28 11.19 -3.18
C LEU A 22 -18.47 12.50 -2.41
N GLN A 23 -19.35 12.52 -1.41
CA GLN A 23 -19.72 13.74 -0.71
C GLN A 23 -18.59 14.26 0.21
N ASP A 24 -18.20 15.52 -0.02
CA ASP A 24 -17.42 16.40 0.87
C ASP A 24 -16.27 15.73 1.63
N ILE A 25 -15.42 14.94 0.94
CA ILE A 25 -14.35 14.18 1.58
C ILE A 25 -13.37 15.06 2.36
N VAL A 26 -13.10 16.28 1.88
CA VAL A 26 -12.23 17.26 2.57
C VAL A 26 -12.82 17.63 3.93
N LEU A 27 -14.12 17.99 3.96
CA LEU A 27 -14.80 18.35 5.21
C LEU A 27 -14.87 17.16 6.17
N ARG A 28 -15.19 15.95 5.67
CA ARG A 28 -15.20 14.74 6.50
C ARG A 28 -13.82 14.46 7.08
N THR A 29 -12.76 14.56 6.27
CA THR A 29 -11.37 14.40 6.73
C THR A 29 -11.01 15.42 7.80
N LEU A 30 -11.39 16.69 7.62
CA LEU A 30 -11.19 17.74 8.64
C LEU A 30 -11.93 17.42 9.96
N MET A 31 -13.16 16.92 9.87
CA MET A 31 -13.93 16.50 11.05
C MET A 31 -13.32 15.27 11.74
N ARG A 32 -12.66 14.37 11.00
CA ARG A 32 -11.92 13.22 11.57
C ARG A 32 -10.60 13.67 12.19
N HIS A 33 -9.91 14.63 11.58
CA HIS A 33 -8.69 15.23 12.13
C HIS A 33 -8.92 15.75 13.55
N GLY A 34 -9.97 16.54 13.79
CA GLY A 34 -10.28 17.03 15.14
C GLY A 34 -10.59 15.93 16.16
N ARG A 35 -10.93 14.71 15.73
CA ARG A 35 -11.02 13.54 16.64
C ARG A 35 -9.66 12.90 16.88
N LEU A 36 -8.82 12.84 15.85
CA LEU A 36 -7.45 12.33 15.93
C LEU A 36 -6.57 13.20 16.84
N GLU A 37 -6.80 14.51 16.90
CA GLU A 37 -6.15 15.41 17.87
C GLU A 37 -6.42 15.02 19.34
N THR A 38 -7.53 14.33 19.60
CA THR A 38 -7.86 13.85 20.96
C THR A 38 -7.52 12.39 21.20
N ASP A 39 -7.45 11.61 20.12
CA ASP A 39 -7.30 10.16 20.14
C ASP A 39 -6.63 9.72 18.83
N PRO A 40 -5.29 9.78 18.74
CA PRO A 40 -4.56 9.46 17.51
C PRO A 40 -4.28 7.95 17.38
N SER A 41 -5.25 7.11 17.73
CA SER A 41 -5.05 5.66 17.76
C SER A 41 -4.83 5.07 16.36
N PRO A 42 -4.05 3.98 16.23
CA PRO A 42 -3.89 3.26 14.96
C PRO A 42 -5.22 2.88 14.29
N GLU A 43 -6.22 2.49 15.08
CA GLU A 43 -7.53 2.08 14.59
C GLU A 43 -8.30 3.25 13.97
N ARG A 44 -8.14 4.47 14.50
CA ARG A 44 -8.76 5.67 13.92
C ARG A 44 -8.06 6.15 12.67
N LEU A 45 -6.74 6.04 12.62
CA LEU A 45 -5.96 6.29 11.41
C LEU A 45 -6.37 5.32 10.30
N GLN A 46 -6.50 4.02 10.62
CA GLN A 46 -7.03 3.01 9.69
C GLN A 46 -8.46 3.32 9.25
N GLY A 47 -9.35 3.67 10.19
CA GLY A 47 -10.72 4.05 9.86
C GLY A 47 -10.82 5.27 8.95
N LEU A 48 -9.94 6.26 9.13
CA LEU A 48 -9.84 7.40 8.21
C LEU A 48 -9.31 6.97 6.83
N ALA A 49 -8.28 6.11 6.78
CA ALA A 49 -7.77 5.57 5.53
C ALA A 49 -8.87 4.83 4.75
N GLU A 50 -9.65 3.97 5.41
CA GLU A 50 -10.77 3.24 4.80
C GLU A 50 -11.86 4.17 4.26
N GLU A 51 -12.25 5.20 5.03
CA GLU A 51 -13.24 6.19 4.62
C GLU A 51 -12.77 6.99 3.39
N ILE A 52 -11.47 7.30 3.31
CA ILE A 52 -10.87 7.95 2.14
C ILE A 52 -10.78 6.99 0.95
N LEU A 53 -10.44 5.72 1.18
CA LEU A 53 -10.42 4.71 0.12
C LEU A 53 -11.82 4.48 -0.46
N ASP A 54 -12.89 4.57 0.35
CA ASP A 54 -14.26 4.56 -0.17
C ASP A 54 -14.49 5.70 -1.17
N HIS A 55 -14.01 6.92 -0.86
CA HIS A 55 -14.09 8.07 -1.77
C HIS A 55 -13.29 7.85 -3.06
N VAL A 56 -12.02 7.44 -2.95
CA VAL A 56 -11.15 7.22 -4.12
C VAL A 56 -11.74 6.12 -5.01
N ALA A 57 -12.27 5.06 -4.42
CA ALA A 57 -12.90 3.97 -5.15
C ALA A 57 -14.15 4.44 -5.91
N ALA A 58 -15.00 5.26 -5.29
CA ALA A 58 -16.14 5.88 -5.97
C ALA A 58 -15.69 6.76 -7.15
N ARG A 59 -14.63 7.57 -6.99
CA ARG A 59 -14.05 8.40 -8.07
C ARG A 59 -13.58 7.59 -9.27
N THR A 60 -13.09 6.37 -9.07
CA THR A 60 -12.70 5.49 -10.18
C THR A 60 -13.89 4.98 -11.02
N THR A 61 -15.13 5.23 -10.58
CA THR A 61 -16.35 4.86 -11.33
C THR A 61 -16.85 5.95 -12.26
N GLU A 62 -16.49 7.21 -12.02
CA GLU A 62 -16.94 8.37 -12.82
C GLU A 62 -16.32 8.40 -14.22
N GLY A 63 -15.31 7.55 -14.48
CA GLY A 63 -14.63 7.41 -15.76
C GLY A 63 -13.53 8.47 -15.94
N GLY A 64 -12.50 8.11 -16.72
CA GLY A 64 -11.35 8.99 -16.95
C GLY A 64 -10.25 8.85 -15.90
N ARG A 65 -9.29 9.79 -15.95
CA ARG A 65 -8.17 9.84 -15.01
C ARG A 65 -8.65 10.40 -13.67
N LEU A 66 -8.12 9.87 -12.57
CA LEU A 66 -8.32 10.40 -11.22
C LEU A 66 -8.02 11.91 -11.21
N GLY A 67 -8.86 12.69 -10.55
CA GLY A 67 -8.59 14.10 -10.30
C GLY A 67 -7.41 14.28 -9.34
N GLU A 68 -6.85 15.50 -9.28
CA GLU A 68 -5.82 15.84 -8.30
C GLU A 68 -6.30 15.62 -6.86
N GLU A 69 -7.52 16.05 -6.54
CA GLU A 69 -8.15 15.80 -5.24
C GLU A 69 -8.15 14.31 -4.86
N ALA A 70 -8.55 13.43 -5.80
CA ALA A 70 -8.60 12.01 -5.55
C ALA A 70 -7.20 11.38 -5.39
N ARG A 71 -6.18 11.92 -6.09
CA ARG A 71 -4.77 11.52 -5.86
C ARG A 71 -4.28 11.98 -4.48
N THR A 72 -4.56 13.21 -4.09
CA THR A 72 -4.21 13.74 -2.76
C THR A 72 -4.93 12.98 -1.65
N ALA A 73 -6.19 12.60 -1.87
CA ALA A 73 -6.95 11.73 -0.99
C ALA A 73 -6.28 10.35 -0.88
N LEU A 74 -5.97 9.69 -2.00
CA LEU A 74 -5.28 8.39 -1.99
C LEU A 74 -3.92 8.45 -1.26
N HIS A 75 -3.16 9.53 -1.45
CA HIS A 75 -1.91 9.75 -0.73
C HIS A 75 -2.15 9.99 0.77
N THR A 76 -3.25 10.67 1.16
CA THR A 76 -3.66 10.81 2.57
C THR A 76 -4.03 9.46 3.19
N ALA A 77 -4.74 8.60 2.46
CA ALA A 77 -5.04 7.24 2.93
C ALA A 77 -3.76 6.43 3.16
N ALA A 78 -2.77 6.53 2.26
CA ALA A 78 -1.47 5.89 2.42
C ALA A 78 -0.70 6.41 3.65
N GLN A 79 -0.70 7.73 3.89
CA GLN A 79 -0.10 8.32 5.08
C GLN A 79 -0.78 7.85 6.36
N CYS A 80 -2.12 7.74 6.37
CA CYS A 80 -2.86 7.22 7.52
C CYS A 80 -2.54 5.74 7.79
N ALA A 81 -2.49 4.90 6.74
CA ALA A 81 -2.13 3.49 6.89
C ALA A 81 -0.69 3.31 7.40
N LEU A 82 0.26 4.09 6.88
CA LEU A 82 1.64 4.11 7.33
C LEU A 82 1.76 4.63 8.78
N GLY A 83 1.03 5.70 9.11
CA GLY A 83 0.97 6.26 10.46
C GLY A 83 0.43 5.25 11.47
N ALA A 84 -0.63 4.51 11.13
CA ALA A 84 -1.16 3.46 11.99
C ALA A 84 -0.12 2.35 12.26
N LEU A 85 0.62 1.93 11.22
CA LEU A 85 1.72 0.98 11.35
C LEU A 85 2.86 1.54 12.21
N SER A 86 3.24 2.80 11.97
CA SER A 86 4.32 3.48 12.69
C SER A 86 4.02 3.64 14.17
N VAL A 87 2.85 4.18 14.52
CA VAL A 87 2.36 4.33 15.90
C VAL A 87 2.23 2.98 16.59
N GLY A 88 1.75 1.97 15.87
CA GLY A 88 1.61 0.62 16.40
C GLY A 88 2.94 -0.06 16.72
N CYS A 89 3.94 0.09 15.85
CA CYS A 89 5.27 -0.50 16.00
C CYS A 89 6.13 0.28 17.00
N PHE A 90 6.06 1.60 16.97
CA PHE A 90 6.91 2.53 17.71
C PHE A 90 6.08 3.63 18.39
N PRO A 91 5.23 3.28 19.36
CA PRO A 91 4.33 4.24 20.02
C PRO A 91 5.05 5.40 20.73
N ASP A 92 6.32 5.19 21.11
CA ASP A 92 7.21 6.19 21.74
C ASP A 92 8.15 6.89 20.73
N GLY A 93 7.98 6.67 19.43
CA GLY A 93 8.81 7.27 18.38
C GLY A 93 8.37 8.69 18.00
N ASP A 94 9.20 9.38 17.21
CA ASP A 94 8.92 10.71 16.67
C ASP A 94 7.94 10.57 15.49
N GLN A 95 6.64 10.63 15.79
CA GLN A 95 5.57 10.40 14.82
C GLN A 95 5.27 11.66 14.04
N GLU A 96 5.22 11.52 12.72
CA GLU A 96 4.72 12.53 11.80
C GLU A 96 3.75 11.85 10.84
N VAL A 97 2.47 12.20 10.91
CA VAL A 97 1.42 11.65 10.03
C VAL A 97 0.79 12.78 9.22
N PRO A 98 1.32 13.09 8.04
CA PRO A 98 0.78 14.12 7.17
C PRO A 98 -0.60 13.77 6.63
N LEU A 99 -1.51 14.74 6.61
CA LEU A 99 -2.85 14.66 6.03
C LEU A 99 -2.97 15.64 4.85
N PRO A 100 -2.32 15.37 3.71
CA PRO A 100 -2.18 16.33 2.61
C PRO A 100 -3.51 16.77 1.99
N LEU A 101 -4.57 15.97 2.11
CA LEU A 101 -5.91 16.35 1.65
C LEU A 101 -6.46 17.60 2.37
N ILE A 102 -6.08 17.82 3.62
CA ILE A 102 -6.48 18.99 4.41
C ILE A 102 -5.31 19.91 4.76
N GLY A 103 -4.08 19.54 4.41
CA GLY A 103 -2.88 20.35 4.66
C GLY A 103 -2.40 20.32 6.11
N GLU A 104 -2.86 19.36 6.91
CA GLU A 104 -2.52 19.21 8.33
C GLU A 104 -1.50 18.09 8.55
N THR A 105 -0.91 18.01 9.75
CA THR A 105 -0.02 16.92 10.17
C THR A 105 -0.26 16.60 11.64
N LEU A 106 -0.40 15.32 11.97
CA LEU A 106 -0.43 14.85 13.36
C LEU A 106 1.02 14.56 13.80
N SER A 107 1.49 15.25 14.83
CA SER A 107 2.88 15.15 15.32
C SER A 107 2.95 14.71 16.77
N SER A 108 3.97 13.93 17.14
CA SER A 108 4.26 13.58 18.54
C SER A 108 4.72 14.78 19.37
N GLU A 109 5.03 15.93 18.74
CA GLU A 109 5.24 17.19 19.46
C GLU A 109 3.96 17.68 20.15
N ASP A 110 2.80 17.42 19.55
CA ASP A 110 1.50 17.91 20.02
C ASP A 110 0.63 16.81 20.65
N LEU A 111 0.88 15.54 20.31
CA LEU A 111 -0.03 14.43 20.59
C LEU A 111 0.62 13.26 21.32
N ASP A 112 -0.12 12.65 22.27
CA ASP A 112 0.29 11.42 22.96
C ASP A 112 -0.12 10.16 22.17
N PHE A 113 0.69 9.81 21.17
CA PHE A 113 0.53 8.56 20.41
C PHE A 113 0.72 7.32 21.27
N ARG A 114 1.64 7.40 22.24
CA ARG A 114 1.91 6.29 23.14
C ARG A 114 0.63 5.87 23.83
N GLY A 115 -0.02 6.82 24.50
CA GLY A 115 -1.30 6.69 25.20
C GLY A 115 -2.40 6.03 24.36
N ALA A 116 -2.45 6.36 23.07
CA ALA A 116 -3.52 5.99 22.15
C ALA A 116 -3.38 4.61 21.51
N ALA A 117 -2.17 4.03 21.44
CA ALA A 117 -2.00 2.70 20.85
C ALA A 117 -2.70 1.62 21.68
N THR A 118 -3.78 1.03 21.14
CA THR A 118 -4.57 -0.01 21.84
C THR A 118 -4.36 -1.43 21.30
N THR A 119 -3.78 -1.56 20.11
CA THR A 119 -3.45 -2.84 19.50
C THR A 119 -2.04 -2.85 18.91
N ALA A 120 -1.48 -4.03 18.76
CA ALA A 120 -0.21 -4.24 18.06
C ALA A 120 -0.46 -4.45 16.56
N PRO A 121 0.34 -3.84 15.67
CA PRO A 121 0.25 -4.12 14.25
C PRO A 121 0.70 -5.56 13.97
N THR A 122 0.14 -6.13 12.91
CA THR A 122 0.47 -7.47 12.43
C THR A 122 1.09 -7.39 11.04
N ALA A 123 1.54 -8.53 10.51
CA ALA A 123 1.97 -8.63 9.11
C ALA A 123 0.84 -8.20 8.16
N ARG A 124 -0.43 -8.42 8.52
CA ARG A 124 -1.58 -7.89 7.77
C ARG A 124 -1.58 -6.36 7.72
N THR A 125 -1.37 -5.71 8.88
CA THR A 125 -1.26 -4.24 8.95
C THR A 125 -0.12 -3.70 8.08
N TRP A 126 1.02 -4.42 8.05
CA TRP A 126 2.13 -4.09 7.17
C TRP A 126 1.76 -4.23 5.69
N LEU A 127 1.10 -5.33 5.31
CA LEU A 127 0.65 -5.58 3.94
C LEU A 127 -0.31 -4.49 3.46
N ASP A 128 -1.28 -4.10 4.28
CA ASP A 128 -2.24 -3.04 3.93
C ASP A 128 -1.54 -1.69 3.71
N ALA A 129 -0.54 -1.36 4.55
CA ALA A 129 0.27 -0.16 4.40
C ALA A 129 1.16 -0.20 3.15
N PHE A 130 1.79 -1.36 2.86
CA PHE A 130 2.58 -1.57 1.64
C PHE A 130 1.71 -1.42 0.39
N GLU A 131 0.57 -2.11 0.33
CA GLU A 131 -0.36 -2.09 -0.80
C GLU A 131 -0.85 -0.66 -1.08
N THR A 132 -1.28 0.05 -0.04
CA THR A 132 -1.73 1.45 -0.18
C THR A 132 -0.58 2.37 -0.59
N SER A 133 0.64 2.14 -0.10
CA SER A 133 1.83 2.94 -0.46
C SER A 133 2.27 2.73 -1.90
N VAL A 134 2.18 1.50 -2.42
CA VAL A 134 2.45 1.19 -3.83
C VAL A 134 1.38 1.80 -4.74
N VAL A 135 0.10 1.58 -4.42
CA VAL A 135 -1.03 2.04 -5.23
C VAL A 135 -1.15 3.57 -5.24
N SER A 136 -0.84 4.24 -4.13
CA SER A 136 -0.83 5.71 -4.06
C SER A 136 0.39 6.34 -4.72
N GLY A 137 1.44 5.56 -4.99
CA GLY A 137 2.74 6.07 -5.39
C GLY A 137 3.55 6.70 -4.26
N LEU A 138 3.07 6.68 -3.00
CA LEU A 138 3.81 7.19 -1.84
C LEU A 138 5.21 6.58 -1.74
N VAL A 139 5.35 5.30 -2.04
CA VAL A 139 6.63 4.59 -1.99
C VAL A 139 7.69 5.21 -2.90
N TRP A 140 7.29 5.89 -3.99
CA TRP A 140 8.19 6.53 -4.95
C TRP A 140 8.76 7.88 -4.51
N ASP A 141 8.18 8.51 -3.48
CA ASP A 141 8.79 9.68 -2.86
C ASP A 141 9.95 9.23 -1.96
N TRP A 142 11.09 8.94 -2.60
CA TRP A 142 12.26 8.38 -1.93
C TRP A 142 12.78 9.24 -0.77
N LYS A 143 12.49 10.55 -0.79
CA LYS A 143 12.87 11.47 0.28
C LYS A 143 12.09 11.23 1.58
N LYS A 144 10.89 10.66 1.47
CA LYS A 144 10.08 10.23 2.62
C LYS A 144 10.51 8.87 3.16
N VAL A 145 11.48 8.21 2.53
CA VAL A 145 12.05 6.93 2.95
C VAL A 145 11.03 5.82 3.24
N THR A 146 9.80 5.91 2.71
CA THR A 146 8.72 4.97 3.01
C THR A 146 9.10 3.53 2.71
N GLY A 147 9.79 3.28 1.60
CA GLY A 147 10.27 1.94 1.25
C GLY A 147 11.32 1.40 2.23
N LEU A 148 12.22 2.27 2.72
CA LEU A 148 13.21 1.87 3.73
C LEU A 148 12.54 1.60 5.09
N LEU A 149 11.62 2.46 5.54
CA LEU A 149 10.91 2.25 6.80
C LEU A 149 10.10 0.94 6.79
N LEU A 150 9.37 0.67 5.70
CA LEU A 150 8.64 -0.60 5.54
C LEU A 150 9.57 -1.80 5.63
N ARG A 151 10.74 -1.73 4.98
CA ARG A 151 11.68 -2.85 4.88
C ARG A 151 12.52 -3.06 6.14
N ASP A 152 13.14 -2.01 6.65
CA ASP A 152 14.25 -2.07 7.61
C ASP A 152 13.78 -1.80 9.05
N ASP A 153 12.65 -1.13 9.24
CA ASP A 153 12.12 -0.80 10.57
C ASP A 153 10.85 -1.60 10.89
N TYR A 154 9.80 -1.43 10.09
CA TYR A 154 8.47 -1.97 10.40
C TYR A 154 8.38 -3.49 10.22
N ALA A 155 8.91 -4.06 9.13
CA ALA A 155 8.85 -5.51 8.91
C ALA A 155 9.64 -6.30 10.00
N PRO A 156 10.87 -5.91 10.37
CA PRO A 156 11.57 -6.53 11.50
C PRO A 156 10.83 -6.35 12.82
N ALA A 157 10.32 -5.15 13.12
CA ALA A 157 9.55 -4.93 14.34
C ALA A 157 8.32 -5.85 14.42
N VAL A 158 7.55 -5.98 13.34
CA VAL A 158 6.40 -6.91 13.28
C VAL A 158 6.84 -8.36 13.46
N ARG A 159 7.93 -8.80 12.82
CA ARG A 159 8.47 -10.16 12.96
C ARG A 159 8.87 -10.48 14.40
N ASP A 160 9.49 -9.52 15.08
CA ASP A 160 9.99 -9.68 16.44
C ASP A 160 8.89 -9.48 17.50
N GLY A 161 7.62 -9.41 17.08
CA GLY A 161 6.48 -9.31 17.98
C GLY A 161 6.27 -7.90 18.53
N VAL A 162 6.66 -6.87 17.77
CA VAL A 162 6.57 -5.43 18.06
C VAL A 162 7.23 -5.05 19.38
N PRO A 163 8.57 -5.16 19.51
CA PRO A 163 9.28 -5.08 20.78
C PRO A 163 9.15 -3.74 21.52
N TYR A 164 8.74 -2.67 20.83
CA TYR A 164 8.52 -1.34 21.41
C TYR A 164 7.04 -1.06 21.71
N SER A 165 6.14 -1.97 21.34
CA SER A 165 4.73 -1.92 21.72
C SER A 165 4.50 -2.60 23.06
N ARG A 166 3.49 -2.13 23.77
CA ARG A 166 2.98 -2.75 25.01
C ARG A 166 1.96 -3.87 24.74
N HIS A 167 1.61 -4.06 23.47
CA HIS A 167 0.68 -5.08 23.00
C HIS A 167 1.42 -6.16 22.22
N THR A 168 0.89 -7.37 22.22
CA THR A 168 1.50 -8.50 21.51
C THR A 168 0.99 -8.58 20.08
N SER A 169 1.90 -8.65 19.10
CA SER A 169 1.53 -8.94 17.71
C SER A 169 1.36 -10.44 17.50
N HIS A 170 0.28 -10.82 16.83
CA HIS A 170 0.05 -12.18 16.35
C HIS A 170 -0.24 -12.12 14.85
N SER A 171 0.70 -12.60 14.05
CA SER A 171 0.59 -12.63 12.61
C SER A 171 0.38 -14.05 12.11
N GLU A 172 -0.53 -14.22 11.15
CA GLU A 172 -0.71 -15.49 10.46
C GLU A 172 0.57 -15.85 9.67
N PRO A 173 0.99 -17.13 9.65
CA PRO A 173 2.21 -17.53 8.95
C PRO A 173 2.24 -17.13 7.47
N GLY A 174 1.09 -17.21 6.78
CA GLY A 174 0.97 -16.78 5.39
C GLY A 174 1.17 -15.27 5.19
N ASP A 175 0.75 -14.46 6.17
CA ASP A 175 0.93 -13.01 6.12
C ASP A 175 2.39 -12.62 6.37
N LEU A 176 3.06 -13.31 7.29
CA LEU A 176 4.51 -13.16 7.50
C LEU A 176 5.30 -13.53 6.23
N ALA A 177 4.97 -14.68 5.61
CA ALA A 177 5.64 -15.10 4.38
C ALA A 177 5.40 -14.11 3.21
N ALA A 178 4.19 -13.53 3.11
CA ALA A 178 3.89 -12.52 2.10
C ALA A 178 4.62 -11.20 2.37
N MET A 179 4.66 -10.74 3.62
CA MET A 179 5.43 -9.56 4.03
C MET A 179 6.91 -9.72 3.67
N ASP A 180 7.48 -10.88 3.98
CA ASP A 180 8.89 -11.20 3.70
C ASP A 180 9.19 -11.19 2.19
N ALA A 181 8.30 -11.80 1.40
CA ALA A 181 8.40 -11.80 -0.04
C ALA A 181 8.34 -10.37 -0.63
N LEU A 182 7.43 -9.54 -0.12
CA LEU A 182 7.24 -8.16 -0.58
C LEU A 182 8.35 -7.21 -0.11
N CYS A 183 9.01 -7.48 1.03
CA CYS A 183 10.23 -6.77 1.42
C CYS A 183 11.33 -6.90 0.35
N GLY A 184 11.39 -8.03 -0.36
CA GLY A 184 12.31 -8.23 -1.48
C GLY A 184 12.09 -7.28 -2.67
N TYR A 185 10.92 -6.64 -2.78
CA TYR A 185 10.63 -5.62 -3.80
C TYR A 185 10.98 -4.20 -3.35
N LEU A 186 11.37 -4.00 -2.09
CA LEU A 186 11.85 -2.72 -1.57
C LEU A 186 13.36 -2.67 -1.68
N THR A 187 13.89 -1.62 -2.31
CA THR A 187 15.32 -1.48 -2.58
C THR A 187 16.09 -1.24 -1.28
N GLU A 188 17.16 -1.99 -1.08
CA GLU A 188 18.05 -1.85 0.08
C GLU A 188 18.79 -0.51 0.06
N SER A 189 19.02 0.05 1.25
CA SER A 189 19.99 1.12 1.39
C SER A 189 21.42 0.58 1.29
N THR A 190 22.31 1.35 0.68
CA THR A 190 23.75 1.03 0.64
C THR A 190 24.50 1.51 1.88
N SER A 191 23.86 2.35 2.70
CA SER A 191 24.41 2.91 3.95
C SER A 191 23.29 3.34 4.90
N HIS A 192 23.58 3.45 6.19
CA HIS A 192 22.66 4.05 7.16
C HIS A 192 22.53 5.58 7.01
N LEU A 193 23.44 6.20 6.25
CA LEU A 193 23.41 7.64 6.00
C LEU A 193 22.49 8.00 4.82
N PRO A 194 21.92 9.23 4.81
CA PRO A 194 21.05 9.69 3.72
C PRO A 194 21.67 9.59 2.33
N SER A 195 23.00 9.66 2.21
CA SER A 195 23.72 9.52 0.95
C SER A 195 23.65 8.11 0.34
N GLY A 196 23.34 7.09 1.14
CA GLY A 196 23.20 5.71 0.69
C GLY A 196 21.77 5.28 0.35
N TRP A 197 20.78 6.15 0.60
CA TRP A 197 19.36 5.86 0.35
C TRP A 197 19.07 5.69 -1.15
N PRO A 198 18.20 4.73 -1.53
CA PRO A 198 17.88 4.47 -2.91
C PRO A 198 16.93 5.54 -3.48
N THR A 199 17.28 6.11 -4.63
CA THR A 199 16.41 7.05 -5.37
C THR A 199 15.36 6.32 -6.21
N VAL A 200 15.53 5.00 -6.40
CA VAL A 200 14.58 4.07 -7.01
C VAL A 200 14.16 3.09 -5.90
N PRO A 201 13.03 3.32 -5.21
CA PRO A 201 12.67 2.58 -4.00
C PRO A 201 12.08 1.20 -4.27
N LEU A 202 11.54 0.92 -5.46
CA LEU A 202 11.07 -0.40 -5.86
C LEU A 202 12.05 -1.09 -6.79
N CYS A 203 12.28 -2.39 -6.57
CA CYS A 203 13.13 -3.22 -7.41
C CYS A 203 12.49 -4.59 -7.67
N LYS A 204 13.01 -5.30 -8.67
CA LYS A 204 12.70 -6.72 -8.87
C LYS A 204 13.76 -7.55 -8.13
N PRO A 205 13.39 -8.34 -7.09
CA PRO A 205 14.34 -9.21 -6.43
C PRO A 205 14.94 -10.22 -7.41
N ASP A 206 16.16 -10.67 -7.17
CA ASP A 206 16.82 -11.66 -8.03
C ASP A 206 16.12 -13.03 -8.01
N ALA A 207 16.51 -13.93 -8.94
CA ALA A 207 15.85 -15.22 -9.10
C ALA A 207 15.97 -16.14 -7.87
N ALA A 208 17.09 -16.09 -7.14
CA ALA A 208 17.29 -16.91 -5.95
C ALA A 208 16.44 -16.40 -4.79
N THR A 209 16.40 -15.08 -4.61
CA THR A 209 15.56 -14.40 -3.61
C THR A 209 14.07 -14.70 -3.86
N ARG A 210 13.61 -14.62 -5.11
CA ARG A 210 12.21 -14.97 -5.45
C ARG A 210 11.91 -16.45 -5.23
N ALA A 211 12.82 -17.36 -5.60
CA ALA A 211 12.63 -18.79 -5.37
C ALA A 211 12.55 -19.14 -3.88
N ALA A 212 13.37 -18.49 -3.04
CA ALA A 212 13.30 -18.65 -1.59
C ALA A 212 11.98 -18.13 -1.00
N ALA A 213 11.53 -16.95 -1.44
CA ALA A 213 10.24 -16.38 -1.04
C ALA A 213 9.05 -17.26 -1.46
N ALA A 214 9.10 -17.81 -2.68
CA ALA A 214 8.11 -18.76 -3.18
C ALA A 214 8.03 -20.02 -2.32
N ALA A 215 9.18 -20.61 -1.98
CA ALA A 215 9.24 -21.77 -1.10
C ALA A 215 8.73 -21.47 0.32
N ALA A 216 8.99 -20.26 0.84
CA ALA A 216 8.48 -19.84 2.14
C ALA A 216 6.94 -19.71 2.16
N LEU A 217 6.35 -19.14 1.10
CA LEU A 217 4.89 -19.10 0.93
C LEU A 217 4.31 -20.52 0.84
N ASP A 218 4.92 -21.40 0.05
CA ASP A 218 4.46 -22.80 -0.08
C ASP A 218 4.51 -23.54 1.27
N ALA A 219 5.46 -23.20 2.14
CA ALA A 219 5.61 -23.77 3.48
C ALA A 219 4.67 -23.15 4.54
N ALA A 220 4.09 -21.97 4.28
CA ALA A 220 3.26 -21.24 5.24
C ALA A 220 1.86 -21.86 5.45
N GLY A 221 1.49 -22.86 4.67
CA GLY A 221 0.21 -23.56 4.75
C GLY A 221 -0.81 -23.06 3.73
N PRO A 222 -2.12 -23.15 4.03
CA PRO A 222 -3.16 -22.72 3.10
C PRO A 222 -3.08 -21.22 2.80
N LEU A 223 -2.70 -20.88 1.57
CA LEU A 223 -2.59 -19.49 1.13
C LEU A 223 -3.96 -18.87 0.87
N THR A 224 -4.12 -17.58 1.18
CA THR A 224 -5.24 -16.74 0.72
C THR A 224 -5.16 -16.50 -0.80
N ALA A 225 -6.22 -15.96 -1.39
CA ALA A 225 -6.25 -15.71 -2.83
C ALA A 225 -5.18 -14.71 -3.28
N ASP A 226 -4.90 -13.67 -2.48
CA ASP A 226 -3.85 -12.68 -2.78
C ASP A 226 -2.44 -13.24 -2.57
N GLN A 227 -2.24 -14.07 -1.54
CA GLN A 227 -0.96 -14.76 -1.33
C GLN A 227 -0.65 -15.75 -2.47
N ARG A 228 -1.67 -16.42 -3.04
CA ARG A 228 -1.48 -17.26 -4.24
C ARG A 228 -1.11 -16.42 -5.46
N LEU A 229 -1.72 -15.24 -5.64
CA LEU A 229 -1.35 -14.34 -6.73
C LEU A 229 0.11 -13.86 -6.60
N LEU A 230 0.54 -13.49 -5.39
CA LEU A 230 1.94 -13.16 -5.09
C LEU A 230 2.86 -14.35 -5.37
N ARG A 231 2.45 -15.56 -4.96
CA ARG A 231 3.21 -16.79 -5.22
C ARG A 231 3.47 -17.02 -6.71
N VAL A 232 2.49 -16.72 -7.58
CA VAL A 232 2.64 -16.80 -9.04
C VAL A 232 3.51 -15.67 -9.59
N LEU A 233 3.41 -14.45 -9.04
CA LEU A 233 4.29 -13.34 -9.43
C LEU A 233 5.78 -13.69 -9.22
N LEU A 234 6.10 -14.39 -8.14
CA LEU A 234 7.47 -14.80 -7.81
C LEU A 234 8.07 -15.78 -8.83
N ASP A 235 7.25 -16.58 -9.53
CA ASP A 235 7.71 -17.46 -10.60
C ASP A 235 8.22 -16.69 -11.83
N ASP A 236 7.94 -15.38 -11.91
CA ASP A 236 8.36 -14.51 -12.99
C ASP A 236 7.83 -14.95 -14.37
N ASP A 237 6.67 -15.60 -14.38
CA ASP A 237 5.93 -16.01 -15.57
C ASP A 237 4.73 -15.07 -15.79
N ARG A 238 4.85 -14.20 -16.79
CA ARG A 238 3.81 -13.23 -17.16
C ARG A 238 2.47 -13.89 -17.47
N ALA A 239 2.47 -14.98 -18.25
CA ALA A 239 1.23 -15.60 -18.73
C ALA A 239 0.50 -16.34 -17.59
N ALA A 240 1.25 -16.99 -16.70
CA ALA A 240 0.70 -17.58 -15.49
C ALA A 240 0.10 -16.50 -14.57
N PHE A 241 0.83 -15.40 -14.36
CA PHE A 241 0.37 -14.29 -13.53
C PHE A 241 -0.90 -13.64 -14.08
N GLU A 242 -0.98 -13.36 -15.38
CA GLU A 242 -2.19 -12.80 -15.99
C GLU A 242 -3.41 -13.72 -15.84
N THR A 243 -3.19 -15.03 -15.80
CA THR A 243 -4.26 -16.01 -15.56
C THR A 243 -4.73 -15.94 -14.12
N ALA A 244 -3.79 -16.01 -13.18
CA ALA A 244 -4.08 -15.90 -11.76
C ALA A 244 -4.73 -14.56 -11.38
N LEU A 245 -4.30 -13.46 -12.01
CA LEU A 245 -4.87 -12.12 -11.79
C LEU A 245 -6.32 -12.04 -12.28
N ALA A 246 -6.61 -12.55 -13.47
CA ALA A 246 -7.98 -12.57 -14.01
C ALA A 246 -8.92 -13.42 -13.14
N ASP A 247 -8.45 -14.58 -12.70
CA ASP A 247 -9.20 -15.47 -11.80
C ASP A 247 -9.44 -14.79 -10.43
N ARG A 248 -8.42 -14.12 -9.87
CA ARG A 248 -8.53 -13.39 -8.60
C ARG A 248 -9.53 -12.25 -8.66
N LEU A 249 -9.53 -11.47 -9.74
CA LEU A 249 -10.47 -10.36 -9.93
C LEU A 249 -11.89 -10.87 -10.18
N THR A 250 -12.04 -12.00 -10.88
CA THR A 250 -13.34 -12.67 -11.04
C THR A 250 -13.87 -13.15 -9.69
N ALA A 251 -13.05 -13.84 -8.90
CA ALA A 251 -13.42 -14.28 -7.56
C ALA A 251 -13.77 -13.09 -6.64
N HIS A 252 -13.01 -11.99 -6.73
CA HIS A 252 -13.30 -10.74 -6.02
C HIS A 252 -14.70 -10.21 -6.33
N ARG A 253 -15.04 -10.18 -7.63
CA ARG A 253 -16.34 -9.72 -8.11
C ARG A 253 -17.47 -10.59 -7.58
N GLU A 254 -17.31 -11.91 -7.61
CA GLU A 254 -18.34 -12.84 -7.13
C GLU A 254 -18.53 -12.75 -5.60
N SER A 255 -17.44 -12.61 -4.83
CA SER A 255 -17.52 -12.37 -3.39
C SER A 255 -18.27 -11.08 -3.06
N ALA A 256 -17.93 -9.97 -3.73
CA ALA A 256 -18.61 -8.70 -3.50
C ALA A 256 -20.08 -8.71 -3.94
N ARG A 257 -20.45 -9.49 -4.97
CA ARG A 257 -21.85 -9.68 -5.38
C ARG A 257 -22.66 -10.51 -4.39
N ALA A 258 -22.01 -11.36 -3.60
CA ALA A 258 -22.68 -12.12 -2.54
C ALA A 258 -23.02 -11.25 -1.32
N GLU A 259 -22.34 -10.11 -1.15
CA GLU A 259 -22.68 -9.11 -0.14
C GLU A 259 -23.89 -8.28 -0.58
N ALA A 260 -24.84 -8.08 0.33
CA ALA A 260 -26.07 -7.34 0.02
C ALA A 260 -25.82 -5.86 -0.31
N ASP A 261 -24.79 -5.27 0.30
CA ASP A 261 -24.42 -3.87 0.14
C ASP A 261 -22.90 -3.74 0.37
N PRO A 262 -22.06 -4.01 -0.63
CA PRO A 262 -20.60 -3.95 -0.50
C PRO A 262 -20.12 -2.50 -0.27
N ALA A 263 -19.01 -2.34 0.45
CA ALA A 263 -18.42 -1.01 0.67
C ALA A 263 -17.80 -0.45 -0.61
N PRO A 264 -17.85 0.88 -0.87
CA PRO A 264 -17.24 1.48 -2.06
C PRO A 264 -15.77 1.08 -2.29
N ARG A 265 -14.95 1.00 -1.23
CA ARG A 265 -13.53 0.59 -1.32
C ARG A 265 -13.31 -0.79 -1.94
N THR A 266 -14.33 -1.68 -1.94
CA THR A 266 -14.23 -2.97 -2.63
C THR A 266 -14.08 -2.84 -4.15
N LEU A 267 -14.37 -1.67 -4.73
CA LEU A 267 -14.08 -1.33 -6.13
C LEU A 267 -12.59 -1.08 -6.40
N LEU A 268 -11.77 -1.00 -5.35
CA LEU A 268 -10.31 -0.91 -5.37
C LEU A 268 -9.68 -2.05 -4.55
N PRO A 269 -9.57 -3.27 -5.12
CA PRO A 269 -8.94 -4.38 -4.42
C PRO A 269 -7.43 -4.15 -4.34
N LEU A 270 -6.97 -3.55 -3.23
CA LEU A 270 -5.59 -3.09 -3.06
C LEU A 270 -4.54 -4.19 -3.23
N GLY A 271 -4.75 -5.38 -2.66
CA GLY A 271 -3.87 -6.54 -2.85
C GLY A 271 -3.55 -6.88 -4.31
N PRO A 272 -4.54 -7.30 -5.14
CA PRO A 272 -4.26 -7.63 -6.54
C PRO A 272 -3.85 -6.39 -7.35
N LEU A 273 -4.30 -5.19 -6.99
CA LEU A 273 -3.88 -3.95 -7.64
C LEU A 273 -2.39 -3.64 -7.39
N ALA A 274 -1.90 -3.79 -6.16
CA ALA A 274 -0.50 -3.61 -5.80
C ALA A 274 0.39 -4.65 -6.48
N LEU A 275 -0.04 -5.91 -6.56
CA LEU A 275 0.70 -6.96 -7.27
C LEU A 275 0.75 -6.71 -8.79
N ALA A 276 -0.36 -6.25 -9.39
CA ALA A 276 -0.36 -5.82 -10.78
C ALA A 276 0.55 -4.59 -11.01
N ALA A 277 0.58 -3.65 -10.05
CA ALA A 277 1.47 -2.51 -10.08
C ALA A 277 2.95 -2.93 -10.01
N LEU A 278 3.33 -3.90 -9.17
CA LEU A 278 4.68 -4.47 -9.15
C LEU A 278 5.02 -5.17 -10.48
N ALA A 279 4.11 -5.96 -11.03
CA ALA A 279 4.30 -6.60 -12.33
C ALA A 279 4.63 -5.59 -13.45
N VAL A 280 3.95 -4.43 -13.45
CA VAL A 280 4.23 -3.36 -14.41
C VAL A 280 5.52 -2.59 -14.07
N GLN A 281 5.72 -2.21 -12.82
CA GLN A 281 6.78 -1.28 -12.42
C GLN A 281 8.15 -1.94 -12.26
N THR A 282 8.21 -3.16 -11.76
CA THR A 282 9.47 -3.86 -11.43
C THR A 282 9.76 -5.01 -12.38
N HIS A 283 8.74 -5.78 -12.80
CA HIS A 283 8.91 -6.82 -13.83
C HIS A 283 8.83 -6.28 -15.25
N GLN A 284 8.39 -5.03 -15.43
CA GLN A 284 8.28 -4.36 -16.74
C GLN A 284 7.35 -5.11 -17.70
N TRP A 285 6.31 -5.75 -17.16
CA TRP A 285 5.34 -6.47 -17.98
C TRP A 285 4.28 -5.51 -18.53
N GLU A 286 4.00 -5.66 -19.82
CA GLU A 286 2.75 -5.17 -20.40
C GLU A 286 1.66 -6.21 -20.13
N LEU A 287 0.70 -5.87 -19.26
CA LEU A 287 -0.37 -6.78 -18.85
C LEU A 287 -1.49 -6.85 -19.90
N GLY A 288 -1.85 -8.07 -20.30
CA GLY A 288 -2.98 -8.39 -21.17
C GLY A 288 -4.34 -8.43 -20.47
N VAL A 289 -4.43 -8.03 -19.19
CA VAL A 289 -5.69 -8.02 -18.41
C VAL A 289 -6.26 -6.61 -18.33
N ARG A 290 -7.52 -6.44 -18.76
CA ARG A 290 -8.27 -5.18 -18.64
C ARG A 290 -9.40 -5.33 -17.63
N SER A 291 -9.44 -4.45 -16.65
CA SER A 291 -10.50 -4.43 -15.65
C SER A 291 -10.71 -3.04 -15.08
N GLY A 292 -11.94 -2.71 -14.71
CA GLY A 292 -12.24 -1.51 -13.91
C GLY A 292 -11.60 -1.53 -12.51
N TYR A 293 -11.14 -2.69 -12.04
CA TYR A 293 -10.34 -2.81 -10.82
C TYR A 293 -8.87 -2.43 -10.98
N LEU A 294 -8.39 -2.32 -12.22
CA LEU A 294 -7.00 -2.02 -12.54
C LEU A 294 -6.89 -0.70 -13.33
N PRO A 295 -7.22 0.47 -12.74
CA PRO A 295 -7.06 1.74 -13.44
C PRO A 295 -5.61 1.91 -13.91
N PRO A 296 -5.35 2.17 -15.20
CA PRO A 296 -3.99 2.19 -15.75
C PRO A 296 -3.05 3.18 -15.04
N GLU A 297 -3.59 4.29 -14.54
CA GLU A 297 -2.81 5.30 -13.81
C GLU A 297 -2.33 4.85 -12.43
N LEU A 298 -2.99 3.87 -11.81
CA LEU A 298 -2.57 3.28 -10.54
C LEU A 298 -1.53 2.16 -10.71
N LEU A 299 -1.38 1.62 -11.93
CA LEU A 299 -0.44 0.53 -12.21
C LEU A 299 1.01 0.98 -12.41
N GLY A 300 1.25 2.24 -12.77
CA GLY A 300 2.60 2.69 -13.14
C GLY A 300 2.77 4.19 -13.12
N PHE A 301 2.44 4.83 -11.99
CA PHE A 301 2.45 6.29 -11.79
C PHE A 301 3.64 6.98 -12.48
N THR A 302 3.37 7.44 -13.70
CA THR A 302 4.36 7.94 -14.67
C THR A 302 5.08 9.18 -14.17
N ASP A 303 4.44 10.00 -13.35
CA ASP A 303 5.02 11.24 -12.84
C ASP A 303 6.02 11.02 -11.70
N ALA A 304 5.76 10.05 -10.81
CA ALA A 304 6.66 9.70 -9.71
C ALA A 304 7.89 8.92 -10.23
N MET A 305 7.68 7.99 -11.16
CA MET A 305 8.78 7.32 -11.87
C MET A 305 9.60 8.31 -12.71
N ALA A 306 8.96 9.30 -13.35
CA ALA A 306 9.67 10.35 -14.09
C ALA A 306 10.45 11.31 -13.17
N LEU A 307 10.00 11.53 -11.94
CA LEU A 307 10.72 12.33 -10.95
C LEU A 307 11.92 11.56 -10.38
N ALA A 308 11.75 10.28 -10.05
CA ALA A 308 12.81 9.37 -9.62
C ALA A 308 13.88 9.18 -10.72
N GLY A 309 13.46 8.99 -11.97
CA GLY A 309 14.37 8.89 -13.12
C GLY A 309 15.19 10.15 -13.39
N ARG A 310 14.68 11.33 -13.03
CA ARG A 310 15.44 12.61 -13.10
C ARG A 310 16.43 12.80 -11.94
N THR A 311 16.29 12.04 -10.86
CA THR A 311 17.09 12.16 -9.62
C THR A 311 18.02 10.97 -9.39
N GLN A 312 18.46 10.27 -10.45
CA GLN A 312 19.37 9.12 -10.36
C GLN A 312 20.66 9.35 -9.54
N VAL A 313 21.05 10.61 -9.27
CA VAL A 313 22.13 10.95 -8.33
C VAL A 313 21.52 11.42 -7.01
N ASN A 314 21.81 10.69 -5.92
CA ASN A 314 21.48 11.12 -4.57
C ASN A 314 22.35 12.33 -4.18
N GLY A 315 21.73 13.53 -4.19
CA GLY A 315 22.40 14.79 -3.84
C GLY A 315 22.46 15.09 -2.34
N LEU A 316 21.90 14.23 -1.48
CA LEU A 316 21.96 14.39 -0.03
C LEU A 316 23.35 13.93 0.46
N GLY A 317 24.15 14.87 0.97
CA GLY A 317 25.51 14.59 1.47
C GLY A 317 26.65 15.31 0.74
N GLY A 318 26.35 16.14 -0.27
CA GLY A 318 27.32 17.00 -0.95
C GLY A 318 27.77 18.25 -0.16
N TRP A 319 27.73 18.22 1.18
CA TRP A 319 28.31 19.28 2.00
C TRP A 319 29.80 18.99 2.16
N VAL A 320 30.61 19.42 1.19
CA VAL A 320 32.04 19.62 1.42
C VAL A 320 32.15 20.79 2.39
N ALA A 321 32.70 20.55 3.58
CA ALA A 321 33.03 21.61 4.51
C ALA A 321 33.92 22.65 3.81
N SER A 322 33.41 23.86 3.64
CA SER A 322 34.15 25.04 3.22
C SER A 322 34.41 25.95 4.41
#